data_AF-H2C4Z8-F1
#
_entry.id   AF-H2C4Z8-F1
#
_cell.length_a   1.000
_cell.length_b   1.000
_cell.length_c   1.000
_cell.angle_alpha   90.00
_cell.angle_beta   90.00
_cell.angle_gamma   90.00
#
_symmetry.space_group_name_H-M   'P 1'
#
loop_
_entity.id
_entity.type
_entity.pdbx_description
1 polymer ?
#
loop_
_entity_poly.entity_id
_entity_poly.type
_entity_poly.pdbx_seq_one_letter_code
_entity_poly.pdbx_strand_id
1 'polypeptide(L)' 'MAECEEYLRKGDPVQASEKAHMVAEELVKALSEKFGLPEHDQASNENRWYTQWLVSASNKLAERLGSWVI' A
#
# COMPACT_ATOMS: atom_id res chain seq x y z
N MET A 1 8.21 6.99 -5.23
CA MET A 1 7.87 8.43 -5.27
C MET A 1 8.64 9.20 -6.33
N ALA A 2 9.96 9.07 -6.44
CA ALA A 2 10.75 9.76 -7.47
C ALA A 2 10.24 9.53 -8.91
N GLU A 3 9.87 8.28 -9.26
CA GLU A 3 9.28 7.97 -10.57
C GLU A 3 7.94 8.67 -10.81
N CYS A 4 7.08 8.75 -9.78
CA CYS A 4 5.79 9.46 -9.87
C CYS A 4 6.00 10.94 -10.22
N GLU A 5 6.96 11.59 -9.56
CA GLU A 5 7.32 12.98 -9.85
C GLU A 5 7.86 13.16 -11.28
N GLU A 6 8.62 12.21 -11.81
CA GLU A 6 9.05 12.24 -13.21
C GLU A 6 7.88 12.14 -14.19
N TYR A 7 6.92 11.25 -13.96
CA TYR A 7 5.74 11.12 -14.82
C TYR A 7 4.84 12.36 -14.77
N LEU A 8 4.68 12.97 -13.58
CA LEU A 8 4.00 14.26 -13.45
C LEU A 8 4.70 15.35 -14.25
N ARG A 9 6.04 15.44 -14.19
CA ARG A 9 6.82 16.41 -14.98
C ARG A 9 6.70 16.18 -16.49
N LYS A 10 6.52 14.93 -16.91
CA LYS A 10 6.29 14.55 -18.32
C LYS A 10 4.85 14.79 -18.79
N GLY A 11 3.96 15.22 -17.90
CA GLY A 11 2.54 15.45 -18.22
C GLY A 11 1.74 14.16 -18.38
N ASP A 12 2.18 13.06 -17.76
CA ASP A 12 1.50 11.76 -17.76
C ASP A 12 0.89 11.45 -16.38
N PRO A 13 -0.32 11.97 -16.09
CA PRO A 13 -0.97 11.75 -14.81
C PRO A 13 -1.41 10.30 -14.60
N VAL A 14 -1.59 9.51 -15.68
CA VAL A 14 -2.02 8.11 -15.58
C VAL A 14 -0.88 7.28 -15.00
N GLN A 15 0.31 7.38 -15.60
CA GLN A 15 1.49 6.68 -15.07
C GLN A 15 1.90 7.17 -13.68
N ALA A 16 1.79 8.47 -13.42
CA ALA A 16 2.04 9.00 -12.09
C ALA A 16 1.11 8.39 -11.03
N SER A 17 -0.19 8.28 -11.34
CA SER A 17 -1.19 7.68 -10.45
C SER A 17 -0.89 6.20 -10.16
N GLU A 18 -0.54 5.41 -11.18
CA GLU A 18 -0.15 4.01 -11.01
C GLU A 18 1.07 3.87 -10.09
N LYS A 19 2.09 4.73 -10.26
CA LYS A 19 3.28 4.73 -9.40
C LYS A 19 2.97 5.14 -7.98
N ALA A 20 2.07 6.10 -7.77
CA ALA A 20 1.63 6.49 -6.43
C ALA A 20 0.86 5.34 -5.74
N HIS A 21 -0.02 4.66 -6.47
CA HIS A 21 -0.76 3.51 -5.95
C HIS A 21 0.16 2.36 -5.53
N MET A 22 1.16 2.02 -6.35
CA MET A 22 2.15 0.99 -6.02
C MET A 22 2.94 1.32 -4.75
N VAL A 23 3.33 2.59 -4.57
CA VAL A 23 4.01 3.03 -3.34
C VAL A 23 3.10 2.90 -2.12
N ALA A 24 1.83 3.29 -2.25
CA ALA A 24 0.85 3.15 -1.16
C ALA A 24 0.63 1.68 -0.78
N GLU A 25 0.54 0.79 -1.77
CA GLU A 25 0.41 -0.65 -1.56
C GLU A 25 1.60 -1.21 -0.77
N GLU A 26 2.84 -0.91 -1.19
CA GLU A 26 4.04 -1.35 -0.48
C GLU A 26 4.15 -0.78 0.94
N LEU A 27 3.70 0.46 1.17
CA LEU A 27 3.64 1.04 2.51
C LEU A 27 2.68 0.26 3.41
N VAL A 28 1.49 -0.10 2.94
CA VAL A 28 0.53 -0.91 3.71
C VAL A 28 1.12 -2.28 4.03
N LYS A 29 1.81 -2.93 3.08
CA LYS A 29 2.47 -4.22 3.32
C LYS A 29 3.56 -4.13 4.39
N ALA A 30 4.44 -3.14 4.28
CA ALA A 30 5.53 -2.93 5.23
C ALA A 30 5.03 -2.56 6.63
N LEU A 31 3.96 -1.75 6.72
CA LEU A 31 3.32 -1.45 7.99
C LEU A 31 2.63 -2.69 8.58
N SER A 32 1.98 -3.50 7.75
CA SER A 32 1.35 -4.75 8.19
C SER A 32 2.36 -5.71 8.80
N GLU A 33 3.55 -5.84 8.19
CA GLU A 33 4.67 -6.58 8.75
C GLU A 33 5.11 -6.00 10.10
N LYS A 34 5.41 -4.69 10.13
CA LYS A 34 5.91 -4.01 11.33
C LYS A 34 4.95 -4.09 12.52
N PHE A 35 3.65 -4.06 12.28
CA PHE A 35 2.61 -4.10 13.31
C PHE A 35 2.03 -5.51 13.56
N GLY A 36 2.59 -6.54 12.92
CA GLY A 36 2.19 -7.93 13.09
C GLY A 36 0.72 -8.17 12.76
N LEU A 37 0.25 -7.64 11.63
CA LEU A 37 -1.12 -7.86 11.17
C LEU A 37 -1.27 -9.26 10.54
N PRO A 38 -2.38 -9.96 10.81
CA PRO A 38 -2.61 -11.31 10.29
C PRO A 38 -2.66 -11.35 8.76
N GLU A 39 -3.02 -10.25 8.10
CA GLU A 39 -3.00 -10.12 6.64
C GLU A 39 -1.61 -10.35 6.06
N HIS A 40 -0.54 -9.95 6.77
CA HIS A 40 0.83 -10.16 6.32
C HIS A 40 1.20 -11.65 6.38
N ASP A 41 0.78 -12.36 7.42
CA ASP A 41 1.00 -13.81 7.54
C ASP A 41 0.20 -14.58 6.48
N GLN A 42 -1.06 -14.19 6.23
CA GLN A 42 -1.89 -14.76 5.17
C GLN A 42 -1.25 -14.56 3.79
N ALA A 43 -0.76 -13.35 3.51
CA ALA A 43 -0.09 -13.03 2.25
C ALA A 43 1.24 -13.77 2.07
N SER A 44 1.99 -13.96 3.16
CA SER A 44 3.23 -14.73 3.15
C SER A 44 2.97 -16.22 2.88
N ASN A 45 1.94 -16.80 3.48
CA ASN A 45 1.55 -18.19 3.24
C ASN A 45 1.13 -18.44 1.78
N GLU A 46 0.41 -17.49 1.17
CA GLU A 46 -0.02 -17.60 -0.23
C GLU A 46 1.01 -17.07 -1.24
N ASN A 47 2.15 -16.54 -0.77
CA ASN A 47 3.15 -15.83 -1.59
C ASN A 47 2.54 -14.74 -2.48
N ARG A 48 1.42 -14.14 -2.05
CA ARG A 48 0.66 -13.18 -2.84
C ARG A 48 -0.20 -12.31 -1.94
N TRP A 49 -0.33 -11.03 -2.29
CA TRP A 49 -1.33 -10.14 -1.71
C TRP A 49 -2.58 -10.08 -2.59
N TYR A 50 -3.76 -10.19 -1.96
CA TYR A 50 -5.02 -9.85 -2.60
C TYR A 50 -5.49 -8.46 -2.15
N THR A 51 -6.24 -7.80 -3.03
CA THR A 51 -6.84 -6.48 -2.75
C THR A 51 -7.68 -6.47 -1.48
N GLN A 52 -8.40 -7.55 -1.18
CA GLN A 52 -9.18 -7.68 0.06
C GLN A 52 -8.32 -7.59 1.33
N TRP A 53 -7.11 -8.16 1.32
CA TRP A 53 -6.19 -8.10 2.46
C TRP A 53 -5.53 -6.74 2.57
N LEU A 54 -5.22 -6.08 1.45
CA LEU A 54 -4.73 -4.70 1.47
C LEU A 54 -5.76 -3.74 2.09
N VAL A 55 -7.03 -3.85 1.70
CA VAL A 55 -8.12 -3.05 2.26
C VAL A 55 -8.31 -3.35 3.75
N SER A 56 -8.34 -4.63 4.13
CA SER A 56 -8.46 -5.05 5.54
C SER A 56 -7.30 -4.53 6.39
N ALA A 57 -6.07 -4.66 5.89
CA ALA A 57 -4.87 -4.17 6.55
C ALA A 57 -4.86 -2.65 6.70
N SER A 58 -5.19 -1.90 5.63
CA SER A 58 -5.29 -0.43 5.67
C SER A 58 -6.30 0.04 6.73
N ASN A 59 -7.48 -0.58 6.81
CA ASN A 59 -8.47 -0.27 7.84
C ASN A 59 -7.94 -0.53 9.26
N LYS A 60 -7.33 -1.70 9.50
CA LYS A 60 -6.75 -2.05 10.81
C LYS A 60 -5.57 -1.14 11.19
N LEU A 61 -4.77 -0.73 10.21
CA LEU A 61 -3.69 0.23 10.43
C LEU A 61 -4.25 1.60 10.77
N ALA A 62 -5.34 2.04 10.15
CA ALA A 62 -5.96 3.32 10.47
C ALA A 62 -6.59 3.37 11.85
N GLU A 63 -7.15 2.26 12.34
CA GLU A 63 -7.59 2.14 13.74
C GLU A 63 -6.43 2.33 14.73
N ARG A 64 -5.20 1.94 14.36
CA ARG A 64 -4.01 2.01 15.23
C ARG A 64 -3.22 3.31 15.07
N LEU A 65 -3.14 3.85 13.86
CA LEU A 65 -2.24 4.94 13.47
C LEU A 65 -2.97 6.22 13.10
N GLY A 66 -4.28 6.16 12.89
CA GLY A 66 -5.13 7.26 12.43
C GLY A 66 -5.52 7.15 10.97
N SER A 67 -6.51 7.95 10.57
CA SER A 67 -7.17 7.90 9.26
C SER A 67 -6.30 8.31 8.06
N TRP A 68 -5.03 8.65 8.26
CA TRP A 68 -4.10 8.97 7.17
C TRP A 68 -3.63 7.73 6.40
N VAL A 69 -3.92 6.53 6.92
CA VAL A 69 -3.56 5.24 6.31
C VAL A 69 -4.65 4.67 5.38
N ILE A 70 -5.86 5.23 5.41
CA ILE A 70 -6.99 4.88 4.52
C ILE A 70 -7.01 5.83 3.31
#